data_AF-A0A519TCB6-F1
#
_entry.id   AF-A0A519TCB6-F1
#
_cell.length_a   1.000
_cell.length_b   1.000
_cell.length_c   1.000
_cell.angle_alpha   90.00
_cell.angle_beta   90.00
_cell.angle_gamma   90.00
#
_symmetry.space_group_name_H-M   'P 1'
#
loop_
_entity.id
_entity.type
_entity.pdbx_description
1 polymer ?
#
loop_
_entity_poly.entity_id
_entity_poly.type
_entity_poly.pdbx_seq_one_letter_code
_entity_poly.pdbx_strand_id
1 'polypeptide(L)'
;TKLRLSDLSLYSLVAAMTTFTQEAFSGIRVLKSFVRQQDSLDNFTAATNEYKDKSLSLNFVNSLFFPLIMFVVGISTIVTVWIGGQEVISGTITTGTIAEFIIYVNLLTWPVTALGWTSSLVQRAEASQARINEFLDEKTDIVSRREVAQELQGEIVFDHVSFTYPDTGIKALRDVSFRIQPGHTLAIIGNTGSGKSTVAALLCRLYDVTSGAIQLDGTDVRDYALTSLREQIGYVPQDVFLFSDSIRNNINFGLDQPDETRMAQAARDADVYENIIRFPEGFDTKVGERGITLSGGQKQRVSMARALVKEPKILILDDSLSAVDTKTENAILDSLQRVMKNRTSLIISHRVSSVKLADKILVLDDGQIVQHGTHAALMAETDGLYRALYERQLQTEAVEKQ
;
A
#
# COMPACT_ATOMS: atom_id res chain seq x y z
N THR A 1 1.81 21.60 -31.63
CA THR A 1 1.19 20.26 -31.49
C THR A 1 2.19 19.11 -31.57
N LYS A 2 3.08 19.04 -32.59
CA LYS A 2 4.13 17.98 -32.67
C LYS A 2 5.17 18.03 -31.53
N LEU A 3 5.68 19.22 -31.20
CA LEU A 3 6.59 19.42 -30.05
C LEU A 3 5.97 19.03 -28.69
N ARG A 4 4.67 19.29 -28.53
CA ARG A 4 3.89 18.90 -27.34
C ARG A 4 3.78 17.37 -27.21
N LEU A 5 3.52 16.68 -28.32
CA LEU A 5 3.47 15.21 -28.35
C LEU A 5 4.85 14.60 -28.08
N SER A 6 5.93 15.22 -28.55
CA SER A 6 7.29 14.75 -28.28
C SER A 6 7.71 14.96 -26.82
N ASP A 7 7.38 16.09 -26.19
CA ASP A 7 7.67 16.33 -24.76
C ASP A 7 6.92 15.34 -23.86
N LEU A 8 5.61 15.15 -24.09
CA LEU A 8 4.81 14.16 -23.37
C LEU A 8 5.37 12.74 -23.52
N SER A 9 5.83 12.39 -24.73
CA SER A 9 6.47 11.09 -24.99
C SER A 9 7.83 10.92 -24.29
N LEU A 10 8.53 12.03 -24.03
CA LEU A 10 9.80 12.01 -23.31
C LEU A 10 9.55 11.74 -21.81
N TYR A 11 8.54 12.39 -21.23
CA TYR A 11 8.15 12.16 -19.83
C TYR A 11 7.66 10.74 -19.59
N SER A 12 6.87 10.16 -20.51
CA SER A 12 6.45 8.76 -20.39
C SER A 12 7.63 7.80 -20.41
N LEU A 13 8.68 8.10 -21.18
CA LEU A 13 9.91 7.28 -21.19
C LEU A 13 10.71 7.41 -19.90
N VAL A 14 10.81 8.62 -19.32
CA VAL A 14 11.44 8.81 -18.00
C VAL A 14 10.67 8.09 -16.91
N ALA A 15 9.33 8.15 -16.94
CA ALA A 15 8.49 7.41 -16.01
C ALA A 15 8.71 5.89 -16.15
N ALA A 16 8.69 5.36 -17.38
CA ALA A 16 8.95 3.95 -17.64
C ALA A 16 10.35 3.49 -17.18
N MET A 17 11.40 4.28 -17.43
CA MET A 17 12.75 4.01 -16.90
C MET A 17 12.78 4.02 -15.37
N THR A 18 12.04 4.93 -14.74
CA THR A 18 11.95 5.02 -13.27
C THR A 18 11.25 3.78 -12.70
N THR A 19 10.12 3.39 -13.26
CA THR A 19 9.38 2.17 -12.90
C THR A 19 10.24 0.93 -13.08
N PHE A 20 10.89 0.78 -14.24
CA PHE A 20 11.81 -0.32 -14.50
C PHE A 20 12.92 -0.40 -13.45
N THR A 21 13.51 0.74 -13.10
CA THR A 21 14.59 0.82 -12.10
C THR A 21 14.09 0.42 -10.71
N GLN A 22 12.90 0.89 -10.32
CA GLN A 22 12.26 0.50 -9.07
C GLN A 22 11.98 -1.01 -9.04
N GLU A 23 11.37 -1.57 -10.08
CA GLU A 23 11.11 -3.01 -10.20
C GLU A 23 12.39 -3.84 -10.14
N ALA A 24 13.45 -3.41 -10.83
CA ALA A 24 14.74 -4.11 -10.84
C ALA A 24 15.41 -4.10 -9.45
N PHE A 25 15.36 -2.98 -8.73
CA PHE A 25 15.91 -2.91 -7.37
C PHE A 25 15.08 -3.67 -6.35
N SER A 26 13.75 -3.53 -6.39
CA SER A 26 12.83 -4.30 -5.53
C SER A 26 12.94 -5.81 -5.80
N GLY A 27 13.14 -6.19 -7.06
CA GLY A 27 13.28 -7.58 -7.54
C GLY A 27 14.71 -8.09 -7.62
N ILE A 28 15.71 -7.38 -7.09
CA ILE A 28 17.14 -7.68 -7.37
C ILE A 28 17.56 -9.10 -6.97
N ARG A 29 16.94 -9.66 -5.91
CA ARG A 29 17.20 -11.04 -5.47
C ARG A 29 16.74 -12.05 -6.52
N VAL A 30 15.60 -11.82 -7.15
CA VAL A 30 15.06 -12.65 -8.24
C VAL A 30 15.94 -12.55 -9.47
N LEU A 31 16.31 -11.33 -9.87
CA LEU A 31 17.23 -11.13 -11.01
C LEU A 31 18.55 -11.87 -10.81
N LYS A 32 19.13 -11.80 -9.59
CA LYS A 32 20.37 -12.51 -9.26
C LYS A 32 20.20 -14.03 -9.20
N SER A 33 19.12 -14.53 -8.61
CA SER A 33 18.90 -15.98 -8.46
C SER A 33 18.67 -16.69 -9.79
N PHE A 34 18.07 -16.00 -10.76
CA PHE A 34 17.83 -16.52 -12.11
C PHE A 34 18.91 -16.12 -13.13
N VAL A 35 19.98 -15.44 -12.69
CA VAL A 35 21.09 -14.99 -13.54
C VAL A 35 20.60 -14.13 -14.72
N ARG A 36 19.60 -13.27 -14.47
CA ARG A 36 18.92 -12.41 -15.47
C ARG A 36 19.39 -10.95 -15.42
N GLN A 37 20.52 -10.66 -14.76
CA GLN A 37 21.03 -9.29 -14.63
C GLN A 37 21.37 -8.67 -15.99
N GLN A 38 21.95 -9.45 -16.91
CA GLN A 38 22.32 -8.97 -18.23
C GLN A 38 21.07 -8.64 -19.05
N ASP A 39 20.07 -9.52 -19.08
CA ASP A 39 18.80 -9.27 -19.77
C ASP A 39 18.10 -8.01 -19.24
N SER A 40 18.12 -7.82 -17.92
CA SER A 40 17.59 -6.59 -17.29
C SER A 40 18.39 -5.35 -17.72
N LEU A 41 19.71 -5.44 -17.81
CA LEU A 41 20.57 -4.34 -18.23
C LEU A 41 20.38 -4.02 -19.72
N ASP A 42 20.18 -5.03 -20.57
CA ASP A 42 19.92 -4.86 -21.99
C ASP A 42 18.56 -4.19 -22.23
N ASN A 43 17.52 -4.59 -21.50
CA ASN A 43 16.20 -3.93 -21.53
C ASN A 43 16.29 -2.46 -21.07
N PHE A 44 17.02 -2.19 -19.99
CA PHE A 44 17.26 -0.82 -19.52
C PHE A 44 18.02 0.02 -20.56
N THR A 45 19.02 -0.59 -21.20
CA THR A 45 19.83 0.05 -22.25
C THR A 45 18.96 0.39 -23.47
N ALA A 46 18.08 -0.52 -23.88
CA ALA A 46 17.11 -0.28 -24.96
C ALA A 46 16.20 0.92 -24.63
N ALA A 47 15.60 0.95 -23.44
CA ALA A 47 14.74 2.05 -23.00
C ALA A 47 15.51 3.39 -22.94
N THR A 48 16.75 3.36 -22.43
CA THR A 48 17.61 4.55 -22.34
C THR A 48 18.02 5.06 -23.71
N ASN A 49 18.30 4.17 -24.67
CA ASN A 49 18.61 4.55 -26.05
C ASN A 49 17.40 5.18 -26.75
N GLU A 50 16.19 4.66 -26.55
CA GLU A 50 14.98 5.28 -27.10
C GLU A 50 14.77 6.70 -26.55
N TYR A 51 14.95 6.87 -25.23
CA TYR A 51 14.93 8.20 -24.60
C TYR A 51 16.00 9.12 -25.19
N LYS A 52 17.24 8.63 -25.34
CA LYS A 52 18.35 9.38 -25.91
C LYS A 52 18.04 9.84 -27.33
N ASP A 53 17.54 8.97 -28.20
CA ASP A 53 17.27 9.30 -29.60
C ASP A 53 16.17 10.37 -29.73
N LYS A 54 15.09 10.23 -28.95
CA LYS A 54 14.03 11.25 -28.89
C LYS A 54 14.53 12.55 -28.29
N SER A 55 15.31 12.50 -27.23
CA SER A 55 15.90 13.68 -26.59
C SER A 55 16.86 14.41 -27.53
N LEU A 56 17.71 13.70 -28.27
CA LEU A 56 18.62 14.30 -29.26
C LEU A 56 17.86 14.95 -30.41
N SER A 57 16.82 14.30 -30.92
CA SER A 57 15.95 14.88 -31.96
C SER A 57 15.28 16.18 -31.47
N LEU A 58 14.75 16.17 -30.24
CA LEU A 58 14.13 17.34 -29.64
C LEU A 58 15.13 18.47 -29.37
N ASN A 59 16.32 18.12 -28.87
CA ASN A 59 17.40 19.07 -28.64
C ASN A 59 17.94 19.66 -29.95
N PHE A 60 18.00 18.89 -31.03
CA PHE A 60 18.37 19.41 -32.35
C PHE A 60 17.38 20.47 -32.82
N VAL A 61 16.07 20.22 -32.67
CA VAL A 61 15.05 21.22 -33.02
C VAL A 61 15.18 22.47 -32.14
N ASN A 62 15.40 22.31 -30.83
CA ASN A 62 15.56 23.43 -29.90
C ASN A 62 16.86 24.21 -30.12
N SER A 63 17.96 23.55 -30.51
CA SER A 63 19.26 24.20 -30.69
C SER A 63 19.30 25.14 -31.90
N LEU A 64 18.44 24.94 -32.90
CA LEU A 64 18.28 25.87 -34.02
C LEU A 64 17.59 27.19 -33.62
N PHE A 65 16.83 27.22 -32.53
CA PHE A 65 16.02 28.37 -32.14
C PHE A 65 16.87 29.62 -31.87
N PHE A 66 17.90 29.50 -31.02
CA PHE A 66 18.72 30.66 -30.62
C PHE A 66 19.57 31.23 -31.78
N PRO A 67 20.27 30.41 -32.59
CA PRO A 67 20.96 30.90 -33.78
C PRO A 67 20.02 31.61 -34.76
N LEU A 68 18.79 31.10 -34.96
CA LEU A 68 17.81 31.73 -35.84
C LEU A 68 17.38 33.11 -35.32
N ILE A 69 17.12 33.24 -34.03
CA ILE A 69 16.81 34.53 -33.40
C ILE A 69 17.98 35.51 -33.57
N MET A 70 19.20 35.09 -33.28
CA MET A 70 20.40 35.93 -33.45
C MET A 70 20.60 36.34 -34.91
N PHE A 71 20.32 35.44 -35.86
CA PHE A 71 20.39 35.74 -37.29
C PHE A 71 19.37 36.80 -37.70
N VAL A 72 18.12 36.68 -37.23
CA VAL A 72 17.06 37.67 -37.49
C VAL A 72 17.40 39.04 -36.87
N VAL A 73 17.90 39.07 -35.63
CA VAL A 73 18.36 40.31 -34.97
C VAL A 73 19.53 40.93 -35.71
N GLY A 74 20.48 40.12 -36.20
CA GLY A 74 21.59 40.56 -37.03
C GLY A 74 21.12 41.21 -38.34
N ILE A 75 20.19 40.57 -39.07
CA ILE A 75 19.58 41.14 -40.27
C ILE A 75 18.86 42.45 -39.93
N SER A 76 18.07 42.49 -38.85
CA SER A 76 17.38 43.69 -38.42
C SER A 76 18.34 44.85 -38.15
N THR A 77 19.52 44.57 -37.58
CA THR A 77 20.56 45.57 -37.33
C THR A 77 21.12 46.12 -38.64
N ILE A 78 21.44 45.23 -39.59
CA ILE A 78 21.93 45.62 -40.93
C ILE A 78 20.90 46.51 -41.64
N VAL A 79 19.63 46.12 -41.63
CA VAL A 79 18.53 46.88 -42.25
C VAL A 79 18.37 48.25 -41.57
N THR A 80 18.46 48.31 -40.24
CA THR A 80 18.36 49.55 -39.46
C THR A 80 19.48 50.52 -39.83
N VAL A 81 20.72 50.02 -39.92
CA VAL A 81 21.88 50.85 -40.32
C VAL A 81 21.76 51.30 -41.78
N TRP A 82 21.32 50.42 -42.68
CA TRP A 82 21.19 50.74 -44.10
C TRP A 82 20.12 51.81 -44.37
N ILE A 83 18.90 51.61 -43.87
CA ILE A 83 17.79 52.56 -44.03
C ILE A 83 18.08 53.83 -43.24
N GLY A 84 18.48 53.70 -41.97
CA GLY A 84 18.81 54.85 -41.12
C GLY A 84 19.95 55.70 -41.70
N GLY A 85 20.95 55.07 -42.32
CA GLY A 85 22.04 55.78 -43.00
C GLY A 85 21.54 56.63 -44.16
N GLN A 86 20.62 56.12 -44.99
CA GLN A 86 20.01 56.89 -46.07
C GLN A 86 19.21 58.08 -45.53
N GLU A 87 18.45 57.89 -44.44
CA GLU A 87 17.67 58.95 -43.80
C GLU A 87 18.56 60.05 -43.17
N VAL A 88 19.68 59.66 -42.55
CA VAL A 88 20.68 60.61 -42.05
C VAL A 88 21.30 61.43 -43.19
N ILE A 89 21.65 60.79 -44.31
CA ILE A 89 22.20 61.47 -45.49
C ILE A 89 21.19 62.46 -46.07
N SER A 90 19.89 62.13 -46.04
CA SER A 90 18.82 63.03 -46.48
C SER A 90 18.49 64.16 -45.50
N GLY A 91 19.05 64.14 -44.28
CA GLY A 91 18.85 65.16 -43.26
C GLY A 91 17.58 65.02 -42.41
N THR A 92 16.86 63.89 -42.53
CA THR A 92 15.59 63.66 -41.84
C THR A 92 15.77 63.29 -40.37
N ILE A 93 16.84 62.55 -40.03
CA ILE A 93 17.13 62.03 -38.68
C ILE A 93 18.59 62.26 -38.27
N THR A 94 18.89 62.11 -36.97
CA THR A 94 20.25 62.19 -36.45
C THR A 94 20.94 60.82 -36.40
N THR A 95 22.26 60.79 -36.34
CA THR A 95 23.03 59.54 -36.14
C THR A 95 22.72 58.85 -34.81
N GLY A 96 22.32 59.61 -33.78
CA GLY A 96 21.89 59.07 -32.49
C GLY A 96 20.63 58.22 -32.59
N THR A 97 19.71 58.57 -33.49
CA THR A 97 18.46 57.83 -33.74
C THR A 97 18.72 56.40 -34.23
N ILE A 98 19.79 56.17 -35.01
CA ILE A 98 20.17 54.81 -35.44
C ILE A 98 20.58 53.95 -34.24
N ALA A 99 21.38 54.51 -33.33
CA ALA A 99 21.83 53.81 -32.13
C ALA A 99 20.65 53.48 -31.20
N GLU A 100 19.71 54.41 -31.02
CA GLU A 100 18.47 54.19 -30.26
C GLU A 100 17.65 53.03 -30.82
N PHE A 101 17.44 52.97 -32.13
CA PHE A 101 16.70 51.88 -32.77
C PHE A 101 17.39 50.52 -32.60
N ILE A 102 18.72 50.45 -32.73
CA ILE A 102 19.48 49.20 -32.49
C ILE A 102 19.31 48.74 -31.04
N ILE A 103 19.36 49.66 -30.07
CA ILE A 103 19.14 49.35 -28.66
C ILE A 103 17.71 48.83 -28.45
N TYR A 104 16.69 49.46 -29.05
CA TYR A 104 15.30 49.03 -28.93
C TYR A 104 15.04 47.65 -29.55
N VAL A 105 15.63 47.34 -30.71
CA VAL A 105 15.53 46.01 -31.33
C VAL A 105 16.12 44.93 -30.41
N ASN A 106 17.29 45.20 -29.82
CA ASN A 106 17.90 44.28 -28.86
C ASN A 106 17.05 44.13 -27.59
N LEU A 107 16.53 45.23 -27.05
CA LEU A 107 15.68 45.22 -25.85
C LEU A 107 14.39 44.42 -26.08
N LEU A 108 13.80 44.48 -27.28
CA LEU A 108 12.56 43.80 -27.64
C LEU A 108 12.75 42.29 -27.87
N THR A 109 13.97 41.83 -28.12
CA THR A 109 14.28 40.43 -28.39
C THR A 109 13.93 39.52 -27.20
N TRP A 110 14.27 39.93 -25.97
CA TRP A 110 13.99 39.12 -24.78
C TRP A 110 12.49 38.99 -24.47
N PRO A 111 11.68 40.08 -24.41
CA PRO A 111 10.24 39.97 -24.22
C PRO A 111 9.54 39.07 -25.25
N VAL A 112 9.92 39.15 -26.53
CA VAL A 112 9.31 38.33 -27.59
C VAL A 112 9.66 36.85 -27.42
N THR A 113 10.92 36.53 -27.11
CA THR A 113 11.33 35.14 -26.88
C THR A 113 10.78 34.57 -25.57
N ALA A 114 10.68 35.39 -24.52
CA ALA A 114 10.11 35.02 -23.24
C ALA A 114 8.64 34.60 -23.36
N LEU A 115 7.82 35.26 -24.20
CA LEU A 115 6.42 34.88 -24.42
C LEU A 115 6.26 33.41 -24.85
N GLY A 116 7.12 32.93 -25.76
CA GLY A 116 7.11 31.55 -26.21
C GLY A 116 7.48 30.57 -25.08
N TRP A 117 8.52 30.90 -24.32
CA TRP A 117 8.97 30.08 -23.19
C TRP A 117 7.94 30.04 -22.05
N THR A 118 7.36 31.19 -21.69
CA THR A 118 6.31 31.29 -20.67
C THR A 118 5.07 30.51 -21.08
N SER A 119 4.64 30.58 -22.34
CA SER A 119 3.51 29.78 -22.83
C SER A 119 3.77 28.27 -22.67
N SER A 120 4.96 27.81 -23.04
CA SER A 120 5.38 26.41 -22.86
C SER A 120 5.42 26.00 -21.38
N LEU A 121 5.91 26.88 -20.50
CA LEU A 121 5.94 26.64 -19.06
C LEU A 121 4.55 26.52 -18.46
N VAL A 122 3.64 27.43 -18.82
CA VAL A 122 2.24 27.41 -18.37
C VAL A 122 1.55 26.12 -18.78
N GLN A 123 1.74 25.66 -20.03
CA GLN A 123 1.16 24.39 -20.49
C GLN A 123 1.68 23.17 -19.70
N ARG A 124 2.97 23.13 -19.36
CA ARG A 124 3.53 22.06 -18.50
C ARG A 124 2.96 22.13 -17.08
N ALA A 125 2.83 23.34 -16.54
CA ALA A 125 2.24 23.55 -15.22
C ALA A 125 0.78 23.07 -15.19
N GLU A 126 0.00 23.39 -16.22
CA GLU A 126 -1.40 22.95 -16.37
C GLU A 126 -1.52 21.42 -16.39
N ALA A 127 -0.68 20.72 -17.16
CA ALA A 127 -0.69 19.25 -17.21
C ALA A 127 -0.29 18.59 -15.88
N SER A 128 0.67 19.17 -15.15
CA SER A 128 1.02 18.70 -13.81
C SER A 128 -0.08 19.00 -12.79
N GLN A 129 -0.70 20.17 -12.89
CA GLN A 129 -1.83 20.56 -12.03
C GLN A 129 -3.02 19.62 -12.23
N ALA A 130 -3.33 19.21 -13.46
CA ALA A 130 -4.43 18.28 -13.73
C ALA A 130 -4.29 16.96 -12.95
N ARG A 131 -3.08 16.38 -12.89
CA ARG A 131 -2.81 15.16 -12.12
C ARG A 131 -2.87 15.37 -10.61
N ILE A 132 -2.43 16.54 -10.14
CA ILE A 132 -2.56 16.91 -8.71
C ILE A 132 -4.03 17.06 -8.36
N ASN A 133 -4.83 17.71 -9.21
CA ASN A 133 -6.26 17.87 -8.99
C ASN A 133 -6.98 16.53 -8.99
N GLU A 134 -6.66 15.62 -9.91
CA GLU A 134 -7.20 14.25 -9.90
C GLU A 134 -7.00 13.56 -8.54
N PHE A 135 -5.80 13.65 -7.97
CA PHE A 135 -5.52 13.11 -6.63
C PHE A 135 -6.26 13.86 -5.51
N LEU A 136 -6.35 15.19 -5.58
CA LEU A 136 -7.00 16.02 -4.56
C LEU A 136 -8.53 15.93 -4.61
N ASP A 137 -9.10 15.62 -5.77
CA ASP A 137 -10.54 15.48 -5.99
C ASP A 137 -11.05 14.07 -5.63
N GLU A 138 -10.14 13.11 -5.42
CA GLU A 138 -10.46 11.75 -4.99
C GLU A 138 -11.16 11.77 -3.62
N LYS A 139 -12.26 11.02 -3.49
CA LYS A 139 -13.08 10.99 -2.28
C LYS A 139 -12.97 9.63 -1.59
N THR A 140 -12.88 9.65 -0.27
CA THR A 140 -12.93 8.43 0.53
C THR A 140 -14.31 7.80 0.46
N ASP A 141 -14.40 6.54 0.02
CA ASP A 141 -15.66 5.79 -0.04
C ASP A 141 -16.18 5.35 1.33
N ILE A 142 -15.28 5.18 2.31
CA ILE A 142 -15.62 4.74 3.67
C ILE A 142 -15.89 5.96 4.56
N VAL A 143 -17.15 6.36 4.64
CA VAL A 143 -17.63 7.47 5.49
C VAL A 143 -18.62 6.96 6.52
N SER A 144 -18.49 7.38 7.78
CA SER A 144 -19.43 7.03 8.85
C SER A 144 -20.79 7.70 8.62
N ARG A 145 -21.89 6.97 8.83
CA ARG A 145 -23.24 7.51 8.67
C ARG A 145 -23.70 8.34 9.87
N ARG A 146 -23.28 7.96 11.09
CA ARG A 146 -23.78 8.53 12.36
C ARG A 146 -22.68 8.95 13.33
N GLU A 147 -21.41 8.61 13.06
CA GLU A 147 -20.26 8.90 13.93
C GLU A 147 -20.44 8.39 15.37
N VAL A 148 -21.01 7.19 15.54
CA VAL A 148 -21.19 6.59 16.86
C VAL A 148 -19.82 6.27 17.49
N ALA A 149 -19.59 6.79 18.70
CA ALA A 149 -18.42 6.48 19.52
C ALA A 149 -18.88 5.81 20.82
N GLN A 150 -18.79 4.48 20.88
CA GLN A 150 -19.18 3.70 22.05
C GLN A 150 -18.12 2.63 22.36
N GLU A 151 -17.97 2.31 23.64
CA GLU A 151 -17.12 1.20 24.07
C GLU A 151 -17.79 -0.13 23.75
N LEU A 152 -17.07 -1.00 23.04
CA LEU A 152 -17.56 -2.29 22.60
C LEU A 152 -17.60 -3.28 23.76
N GLN A 153 -18.74 -3.96 23.90
CA GLN A 153 -18.87 -5.17 24.71
C GLN A 153 -18.31 -6.39 23.96
N GLY A 154 -18.28 -6.33 22.62
CA GLY A 154 -17.62 -7.30 21.76
C GLY A 154 -18.57 -8.31 21.12
N GLU A 155 -19.88 -8.06 21.07
CA GLU A 155 -20.76 -8.85 20.21
C GLU A 155 -20.48 -8.54 18.74
N ILE A 156 -20.41 -9.58 17.91
CA ILE A 156 -20.24 -9.45 16.46
C ILE A 156 -21.37 -10.22 15.77
N VAL A 157 -22.09 -9.58 14.85
CA VAL A 157 -23.14 -10.21 14.03
C VAL A 157 -22.86 -9.93 12.56
N PHE A 158 -22.74 -10.99 11.78
CA PHE A 158 -22.83 -10.94 10.32
C PHE A 158 -24.25 -11.37 9.95
N ASP A 159 -24.97 -10.50 9.25
CA ASP A 159 -26.35 -10.69 8.83
C ASP A 159 -26.47 -10.64 7.31
N HIS A 160 -26.65 -11.81 6.69
CA HIS A 160 -26.81 -11.99 5.24
C HIS A 160 -25.75 -11.26 4.40
N VAL A 161 -24.49 -11.33 4.83
CA VAL A 161 -23.40 -10.53 4.25
C VAL A 161 -22.96 -11.11 2.91
N SER A 162 -22.99 -10.27 1.88
CA SER A 162 -22.33 -10.56 0.60
C SER A 162 -21.35 -9.45 0.23
N PHE A 163 -20.23 -9.82 -0.38
CA PHE A 163 -19.20 -8.86 -0.76
C PHE A 163 -18.54 -9.22 -2.09
N THR A 164 -18.30 -8.19 -2.90
CA THR A 164 -17.58 -8.24 -4.17
C THR A 164 -16.50 -7.18 -4.16
N TYR A 165 -15.24 -7.56 -4.44
CA TYR A 165 -14.15 -6.59 -4.53
C TYR A 165 -14.38 -5.67 -5.74
N PRO A 166 -14.38 -4.33 -5.57
CA PRO A 166 -14.74 -3.39 -6.62
C PRO A 166 -13.77 -3.45 -7.82
N ASP A 167 -12.46 -3.55 -7.55
CA ASP A 167 -11.43 -3.49 -8.60
C ASP A 167 -11.36 -4.75 -9.46
N THR A 168 -11.76 -5.90 -8.90
CA THR A 168 -11.62 -7.21 -9.56
C THR A 168 -12.95 -7.84 -9.96
N GLY A 169 -14.07 -7.40 -9.38
CA GLY A 169 -15.38 -8.02 -9.54
C GLY A 169 -15.51 -9.39 -8.89
N ILE A 170 -14.51 -9.85 -8.13
CA ILE A 170 -14.54 -11.16 -7.47
C ILE A 170 -15.51 -11.14 -6.30
N LYS A 171 -16.55 -11.98 -6.36
CA LYS A 171 -17.53 -12.18 -5.28
C LYS A 171 -16.95 -13.08 -4.19
N ALA A 172 -16.35 -12.47 -3.18
CA ALA A 172 -15.62 -13.16 -2.12
C ALA A 172 -16.54 -13.77 -1.04
N LEU A 173 -17.70 -13.17 -0.75
CA LEU A 173 -18.67 -13.69 0.23
C LEU A 173 -20.08 -13.71 -0.35
N ARG A 174 -20.85 -14.74 -0.01
CA ARG A 174 -22.20 -15.01 -0.51
C ARG A 174 -23.11 -15.40 0.66
N ASP A 175 -23.93 -14.45 1.10
CA ASP A 175 -24.97 -14.67 2.11
C ASP A 175 -24.46 -15.28 3.43
N VAL A 176 -23.36 -14.73 3.94
CA VAL A 176 -22.68 -15.22 5.15
C VAL A 176 -23.34 -14.64 6.39
N SER A 177 -23.84 -15.52 7.27
CA SER A 177 -24.48 -15.14 8.53
C SER A 177 -23.90 -15.92 9.72
N PHE A 178 -23.47 -15.21 10.75
CA PHE A 178 -23.02 -15.80 12.01
C PHE A 178 -22.99 -14.78 13.14
N ARG A 179 -22.87 -15.25 14.38
CA ARG A 179 -22.77 -14.41 15.58
C ARG A 179 -21.66 -14.88 16.49
N ILE A 180 -20.90 -13.93 17.04
CA ILE A 180 -19.90 -14.15 18.09
C ILE A 180 -20.40 -13.42 19.33
N GLN A 181 -20.59 -14.17 20.41
CA GLN A 181 -20.98 -13.60 21.70
C GLN A 181 -19.78 -12.87 22.34
N PRO A 182 -20.02 -11.85 23.18
CA PRO A 182 -18.98 -11.21 23.97
C PRO A 182 -18.08 -12.23 24.68
N GLY A 183 -16.78 -12.06 24.57
CA GLY A 183 -15.78 -12.90 25.24
C GLY A 183 -15.59 -14.31 24.65
N HIS A 184 -16.31 -14.65 23.57
CA HIS A 184 -16.14 -15.93 22.87
C HIS A 184 -15.19 -15.81 21.69
N THR A 185 -14.59 -16.93 21.34
CA THR A 185 -13.71 -17.08 20.19
C THR A 185 -14.38 -17.88 19.09
N LEU A 186 -14.43 -17.31 17.88
CA LEU A 186 -14.84 -18.01 16.67
C LEU A 186 -13.63 -18.24 15.78
N ALA A 187 -13.50 -19.45 15.24
CA ALA A 187 -12.54 -19.74 14.19
C ALA A 187 -13.21 -19.89 12.82
N ILE A 188 -12.53 -19.46 11.77
CA ILE A 188 -12.90 -19.67 10.37
C ILE A 188 -11.78 -20.43 9.66
N ILE A 189 -12.11 -21.58 9.09
CA ILE A 189 -11.20 -22.43 8.32
C ILE A 189 -11.79 -22.74 6.94
N GLY A 190 -10.94 -23.04 5.97
CA GLY A 190 -11.36 -23.31 4.61
C GLY A 190 -10.23 -23.22 3.60
N ASN A 191 -10.50 -23.60 2.37
CA ASN A 191 -9.53 -23.59 1.27
C ASN A 191 -9.01 -22.16 0.96
N THR A 192 -7.83 -22.07 0.35
CA THR A 192 -7.33 -20.78 -0.16
C THR A 192 -8.34 -20.20 -1.15
N GLY A 193 -8.63 -18.90 -1.02
CA GLY A 193 -9.63 -18.23 -1.86
C GLY A 193 -11.08 -18.36 -1.38
N SER A 194 -11.37 -19.04 -0.26
CA SER A 194 -12.75 -19.19 0.21
C SER A 194 -13.39 -17.94 0.82
N GLY A 195 -12.65 -16.82 0.94
CA GLY A 195 -13.17 -15.55 1.49
C GLY A 195 -12.82 -15.27 2.96
N LYS A 196 -11.98 -16.08 3.61
CA LYS A 196 -11.70 -15.95 5.05
C LYS A 196 -11.12 -14.59 5.44
N SER A 197 -10.05 -14.15 4.79
CA SER A 197 -9.42 -12.84 5.05
C SER A 197 -10.34 -11.66 4.69
N THR A 198 -11.29 -11.87 3.78
CA THR A 198 -12.35 -10.88 3.49
C THR A 198 -13.23 -10.64 4.71
N VAL A 199 -13.53 -11.67 5.51
CA VAL A 199 -14.29 -11.51 6.77
C VAL A 199 -13.56 -10.56 7.73
N ALA A 200 -12.25 -10.73 7.92
CA ALA A 200 -11.44 -9.83 8.73
C ALA A 200 -11.40 -8.40 8.16
N ALA A 201 -11.20 -8.26 6.85
CA ALA A 201 -11.14 -6.96 6.20
C ALA A 201 -12.45 -6.16 6.35
N LEU A 202 -13.61 -6.85 6.24
CA LEU A 202 -14.92 -6.24 6.43
C LEU A 202 -15.20 -5.88 7.90
N LEU A 203 -14.78 -6.75 8.84
CA LEU A 203 -14.92 -6.48 10.27
C LEU A 203 -14.07 -5.28 10.73
N CYS A 204 -12.86 -5.12 10.17
CA CYS A 204 -12.00 -3.94 10.35
C CYS A 204 -12.50 -2.70 9.57
N ARG A 205 -13.59 -2.84 8.82
CA ARG A 205 -14.16 -1.84 7.91
C ARG A 205 -13.10 -1.24 6.98
N LEU A 206 -12.26 -2.10 6.41
CA LEU A 206 -11.36 -1.75 5.31
C LEU A 206 -12.13 -1.69 3.97
N TYR A 207 -13.24 -2.42 3.92
CA TYR A 207 -14.26 -2.36 2.88
C TYR A 207 -15.64 -2.34 3.55
N ASP A 208 -16.63 -1.76 2.87
CA ASP A 208 -18.03 -1.93 3.24
C ASP A 208 -18.66 -3.09 2.45
N VAL A 209 -19.64 -3.76 3.05
CA VAL A 209 -20.35 -4.88 2.44
C VAL A 209 -21.14 -4.46 1.20
N THR A 210 -21.24 -5.34 0.20
CA THR A 210 -22.09 -5.10 -0.99
C THR A 210 -23.58 -5.22 -0.63
N SER A 211 -23.93 -6.20 0.21
CA SER A 211 -25.27 -6.36 0.77
C SER A 211 -25.23 -7.01 2.15
N GLY A 212 -26.32 -6.88 2.91
CA GLY A 212 -26.38 -7.33 4.31
C GLY A 212 -25.85 -6.27 5.28
N ALA A 213 -25.55 -6.70 6.50
CA ALA A 213 -25.01 -5.85 7.55
C ALA A 213 -24.00 -6.59 8.43
N ILE A 214 -23.01 -5.85 8.91
CA ILE A 214 -22.14 -6.30 10.00
C ILE A 214 -22.43 -5.37 11.17
N GLN A 215 -22.77 -5.95 12.31
CA GLN A 215 -23.11 -5.22 13.51
C GLN A 215 -22.14 -5.56 14.64
N LEU A 216 -21.76 -4.53 15.38
CA LEU A 216 -21.06 -4.63 16.65
C LEU A 216 -21.97 -4.11 17.74
N ASP A 217 -22.26 -4.94 18.74
CA ASP A 217 -23.17 -4.62 19.85
C ASP A 217 -24.51 -4.01 19.37
N GLY A 218 -25.09 -4.62 18.33
CA GLY A 218 -26.36 -4.20 17.72
C GLY A 218 -26.30 -2.97 16.81
N THR A 219 -25.14 -2.32 16.67
CA THR A 219 -24.96 -1.14 15.79
C THR A 219 -24.20 -1.55 14.53
N ASP A 220 -24.66 -1.12 13.35
CA ASP A 220 -23.97 -1.40 12.09
C ASP A 220 -22.59 -0.73 12.06
N VAL A 221 -21.55 -1.45 11.61
CA VAL A 221 -20.18 -0.91 11.50
C VAL A 221 -20.10 0.38 10.68
N ARG A 222 -21.05 0.61 9.77
CA ARG A 222 -21.17 1.81 8.93
C ARG A 222 -21.61 3.04 9.70
N ASP A 223 -22.23 2.87 10.87
CA ASP A 223 -22.71 3.96 11.71
C ASP A 223 -21.63 4.45 12.69
N TYR A 224 -20.63 3.63 13.01
CA TYR A 224 -19.53 3.99 13.91
C TYR A 224 -18.58 5.03 13.32
N ALA A 225 -18.05 5.88 14.20
CA ALA A 225 -16.84 6.65 13.95
C ALA A 225 -15.65 5.71 13.73
N LEU A 226 -14.95 5.84 12.59
CA LEU A 226 -13.88 4.92 12.20
C LEU A 226 -12.74 4.83 13.21
N THR A 227 -12.38 5.95 13.85
CA THR A 227 -11.36 5.99 14.90
C THR A 227 -11.78 5.18 16.10
N SER A 228 -12.97 5.46 16.66
CA SER A 228 -13.53 4.73 17.80
C SER A 228 -13.69 3.23 17.53
N LEU A 229 -14.08 2.85 16.32
CA LEU A 229 -14.16 1.45 15.90
C LEU A 229 -12.78 0.76 15.91
N ARG A 230 -11.81 1.35 15.22
CA ARG A 230 -10.48 0.73 14.98
C ARG A 230 -9.53 0.82 16.17
N GLU A 231 -9.78 1.72 17.12
CA GLU A 231 -9.06 1.77 18.40
C GLU A 231 -9.30 0.51 19.23
N GLN A 232 -10.51 -0.06 19.14
CA GLN A 232 -10.94 -1.19 19.96
C GLN A 232 -10.70 -2.56 19.31
N ILE A 233 -10.22 -2.57 18.06
CA ILE A 233 -9.89 -3.78 17.29
C ILE A 233 -8.37 -3.93 17.22
N GLY A 234 -7.87 -5.10 17.61
CA GLY A 234 -6.49 -5.52 17.34
C GLY A 234 -6.49 -6.51 16.19
N TYR A 235 -5.79 -6.17 15.12
CA TYR A 235 -5.73 -6.99 13.91
C TYR A 235 -4.30 -7.43 13.62
N VAL A 236 -4.12 -8.73 13.45
CA VAL A 236 -2.87 -9.34 12.96
C VAL A 236 -3.13 -9.84 11.54
N PRO A 237 -2.64 -9.13 10.51
CA PRO A 237 -2.86 -9.52 9.11
C PRO A 237 -2.03 -10.73 8.70
N GLN A 238 -2.52 -11.46 7.70
CA GLN A 238 -1.78 -12.55 7.06
C GLN A 238 -0.44 -12.06 6.49
N ASP A 239 -0.48 -10.99 5.71
CA ASP A 239 0.72 -10.33 5.16
C ASP A 239 1.18 -9.22 6.10
N VAL A 240 2.22 -9.54 6.88
CA VAL A 240 2.74 -8.62 7.90
C VAL A 240 3.53 -7.48 7.28
N PHE A 241 3.17 -6.27 7.70
CA PHE A 241 3.89 -5.04 7.38
C PHE A 241 4.49 -4.40 8.64
N LEU A 242 5.80 -4.15 8.60
CA LEU A 242 6.51 -3.35 9.61
C LEU A 242 7.07 -2.10 8.95
N PHE A 243 6.94 -0.96 9.64
CA PHE A 243 7.53 0.30 9.22
C PHE A 243 9.05 0.27 9.43
N SER A 244 9.78 1.03 8.61
CA SER A 244 11.23 1.19 8.70
C SER A 244 11.65 2.02 9.91
N ASP A 245 11.42 1.46 11.09
CA ASP A 245 11.69 2.08 12.38
C ASP A 245 12.18 1.02 13.40
N SER A 246 12.28 1.38 14.68
CA SER A 246 12.65 0.44 15.74
C SER A 246 11.55 -0.60 16.00
N ILE A 247 11.91 -1.73 16.58
CA ILE A 247 10.95 -2.73 17.07
C ILE A 247 10.00 -2.08 18.10
N ARG A 248 10.53 -1.23 18.99
CA ARG A 248 9.78 -0.43 19.96
C ARG A 248 8.63 0.35 19.33
N ASN A 249 8.93 1.15 18.30
CA ASN A 249 7.94 1.99 17.64
C ASN A 249 6.95 1.16 16.83
N ASN A 250 7.43 0.06 16.23
CA ASN A 250 6.56 -0.88 15.55
C ASN A 250 5.56 -1.54 16.51
N ILE A 251 5.93 -1.92 17.73
CA ILE A 251 4.99 -2.51 18.70
C ILE A 251 4.04 -1.44 19.23
N ASN A 252 4.57 -0.30 19.70
CA ASN A 252 3.77 0.81 20.27
C ASN A 252 2.96 1.62 19.23
N PHE A 253 3.03 1.28 17.94
CA PHE A 253 2.35 2.00 16.86
C PHE A 253 0.85 2.23 17.11
N GLY A 254 0.23 1.33 17.87
CA GLY A 254 -1.19 1.39 18.22
C GLY A 254 -1.56 2.23 19.43
N LEU A 255 -0.60 2.86 20.12
CA LEU A 255 -0.83 3.62 21.34
C LEU A 255 -0.55 5.11 21.13
N ASP A 256 -1.32 5.97 21.79
CA ASP A 256 -1.08 7.43 21.80
C ASP A 256 0.24 7.78 22.50
N GLN A 257 0.59 7.01 23.52
CA GLN A 257 1.85 7.14 24.27
C GLN A 257 2.50 5.76 24.41
N PRO A 258 3.81 5.63 24.14
CA PRO A 258 4.53 4.38 24.35
C PRO A 258 4.44 3.92 25.81
N ASP A 259 4.17 2.64 26.02
CA ASP A 259 4.16 2.00 27.34
C ASP A 259 5.11 0.80 27.32
N GLU A 260 6.25 0.97 27.99
CA GLU A 260 7.31 -0.04 28.08
C GLU A 260 6.84 -1.35 28.74
N THR A 261 5.97 -1.25 29.74
CA THR A 261 5.51 -2.42 30.50
C THR A 261 4.55 -3.23 29.65
N ARG A 262 3.58 -2.55 29.02
CA ARG A 262 2.64 -3.18 28.08
C ARG A 262 3.36 -3.74 26.86
N MET A 263 4.32 -3.00 26.29
CA MET A 263 5.12 -3.45 25.17
C MET A 263 5.89 -4.73 25.51
N ALA A 264 6.56 -4.76 26.66
CA ALA A 264 7.29 -5.95 27.10
C ALA A 264 6.35 -7.14 27.34
N GLN A 265 5.17 -6.92 27.92
CA GLN A 265 4.17 -7.96 28.12
C GLN A 265 3.63 -8.48 26.79
N ALA A 266 3.24 -7.60 25.86
CA ALA A 266 2.77 -7.99 24.53
C ALA A 266 3.84 -8.76 23.74
N ALA A 267 5.11 -8.38 23.87
CA ALA A 267 6.23 -9.11 23.26
C ALA A 267 6.45 -10.50 23.89
N ARG A 268 6.16 -10.68 25.18
CA ARG A 268 6.17 -12.00 25.83
C ARG A 268 4.99 -12.85 25.40
N ASP A 269 3.80 -12.25 25.36
CA ASP A 269 2.59 -12.97 24.97
C ASP A 269 2.62 -13.41 23.49
N ALA A 270 3.37 -12.70 22.65
CA ALA A 270 3.64 -13.07 21.26
C ALA A 270 4.92 -13.94 21.09
N ASP A 271 5.58 -14.38 22.16
CA ASP A 271 6.82 -15.17 22.14
C ASP A 271 7.96 -14.57 21.28
N VAL A 272 8.21 -13.26 21.44
CA VAL A 272 9.30 -12.56 20.71
C VAL A 272 10.20 -11.73 21.61
N TYR A 273 9.84 -11.55 22.89
CA TYR A 273 10.63 -10.79 23.85
C TYR A 273 12.09 -11.27 23.94
N GLU A 274 12.30 -12.58 24.14
CA GLU A 274 13.63 -13.18 24.25
C GLU A 274 14.46 -13.03 22.98
N ASN A 275 13.81 -13.00 21.80
CA ASN A 275 14.51 -12.72 20.54
C ASN A 275 14.96 -11.26 20.47
N ILE A 276 14.10 -10.35 20.90
CA ILE A 276 14.34 -8.91 20.82
C ILE A 276 15.49 -8.50 21.75
N ILE A 277 15.47 -8.94 23.01
CA ILE A 277 16.52 -8.56 23.98
C ILE A 277 17.91 -9.11 23.63
N ARG A 278 18.00 -10.11 22.74
CA ARG A 278 19.27 -10.66 22.25
C ARG A 278 19.88 -9.84 21.12
N PHE A 279 19.11 -8.95 20.49
CA PHE A 279 19.71 -8.00 19.55
C PHE A 279 20.62 -7.02 20.30
N PRO A 280 21.73 -6.55 19.68
CA PRO A 280 22.64 -5.59 20.31
C PRO A 280 21.93 -4.32 20.83
N GLU A 281 20.89 -3.87 20.14
CA GLU A 281 20.10 -2.67 20.48
C GLU A 281 18.73 -3.02 21.10
N GLY A 282 18.47 -4.29 21.42
CA GLY A 282 17.20 -4.70 22.02
C GLY A 282 15.98 -4.24 21.20
N PHE A 283 15.04 -3.58 21.88
CA PHE A 283 13.84 -2.99 21.27
C PHE A 283 14.14 -1.80 20.34
N ASP A 284 15.31 -1.16 20.46
CA ASP A 284 15.69 -0.02 19.63
C ASP A 284 16.26 -0.43 18.26
N THR A 285 16.51 -1.74 18.08
CA THR A 285 16.94 -2.34 16.80
C THR A 285 16.04 -1.89 15.64
N LYS A 286 16.63 -1.31 14.60
CA LYS A 286 15.92 -0.88 13.38
C LYS A 286 15.60 -2.06 12.46
N VAL A 287 14.36 -2.15 11.98
CA VAL A 287 13.90 -3.31 11.18
C VAL A 287 14.09 -3.17 9.67
N GLY A 288 14.45 -1.98 9.18
CA GLY A 288 14.66 -1.69 7.75
C GLY A 288 13.37 -1.70 6.90
N GLU A 289 13.49 -1.66 5.57
CA GLU A 289 12.35 -1.67 4.65
C GLU A 289 11.50 -2.93 4.85
N ARG A 290 10.21 -2.75 5.17
CA ARG A 290 9.25 -3.86 5.41
C ARG A 290 9.76 -4.94 6.38
N GLY A 291 10.57 -4.54 7.36
CA GLY A 291 11.10 -5.45 8.37
C GLY A 291 12.13 -6.46 7.84
N ILE A 292 12.86 -6.13 6.77
CA ILE A 292 13.80 -7.04 6.09
C ILE A 292 14.89 -7.64 6.99
N THR A 293 15.20 -7.02 8.14
CA THR A 293 16.21 -7.53 9.08
C THR A 293 15.69 -8.65 9.99
N LEU A 294 14.38 -8.87 10.04
CA LEU A 294 13.73 -9.91 10.86
C LEU A 294 13.35 -11.13 10.02
N SER A 295 13.39 -12.31 10.64
CA SER A 295 12.86 -13.53 10.01
C SER A 295 11.34 -13.46 9.83
N GLY A 296 10.76 -14.32 8.98
CA GLY A 296 9.31 -14.37 8.75
C GLY A 296 8.50 -14.53 10.05
N GLY A 297 8.86 -15.53 10.86
CA GLY A 297 8.22 -15.76 12.17
C GLY A 297 8.42 -14.60 13.15
N GLN A 298 9.61 -13.97 13.18
CA GLN A 298 9.83 -12.79 14.03
C GLN A 298 8.93 -11.62 13.62
N LYS A 299 8.76 -11.36 12.31
CA LYS A 299 7.85 -10.32 11.82
C LYS A 299 6.42 -10.58 12.27
N GLN A 300 5.93 -11.81 12.11
CA GLN A 300 4.59 -12.21 12.58
C GLN A 300 4.40 -11.95 14.07
N ARG A 301 5.37 -12.35 14.89
CA ARG A 301 5.28 -12.15 16.34
C ARG A 301 5.37 -10.68 16.75
N VAL A 302 6.15 -9.86 16.06
CA VAL A 302 6.16 -8.39 16.29
C VAL A 302 4.82 -7.77 15.90
N SER A 303 4.20 -8.21 14.79
CA SER A 303 2.85 -7.75 14.40
C SER A 303 1.77 -8.18 15.41
N MET A 304 1.91 -9.37 15.97
CA MET A 304 1.04 -9.85 17.04
C MET A 304 1.21 -9.02 18.30
N ALA A 305 2.44 -8.76 18.73
CA ALA A 305 2.71 -7.86 19.86
C ALA A 305 2.10 -6.47 19.63
N ARG A 306 2.16 -5.91 18.41
CA ARG A 306 1.49 -4.65 18.04
C ARG A 306 -0.03 -4.71 18.22
N ALA A 307 -0.68 -5.82 17.87
CA ALA A 307 -2.12 -5.96 18.07
C ALA A 307 -2.46 -6.13 19.57
N LEU A 308 -1.65 -6.89 20.31
CA LEU A 308 -1.88 -7.18 21.72
C LEU A 308 -1.63 -5.98 22.63
N VAL A 309 -0.63 -5.15 22.31
CA VAL A 309 -0.26 -4.00 23.15
C VAL A 309 -1.43 -3.04 23.33
N LYS A 310 -2.34 -2.94 22.34
CA LYS A 310 -3.54 -2.11 22.39
C LYS A 310 -4.58 -2.55 23.44
N GLU A 311 -4.49 -3.78 23.93
CA GLU A 311 -5.54 -4.39 24.76
C GLU A 311 -6.94 -4.32 24.14
N PRO A 312 -7.11 -4.79 22.90
CA PRO A 312 -8.37 -4.62 22.16
C PRO A 312 -9.53 -5.41 22.76
N LYS A 313 -10.76 -4.93 22.55
CA LYS A 313 -12.02 -5.64 22.85
C LYS A 313 -12.29 -6.78 21.88
N ILE A 314 -11.89 -6.57 20.62
CA ILE A 314 -11.99 -7.55 19.54
C ILE A 314 -10.59 -7.86 19.01
N LEU A 315 -10.17 -9.12 19.08
CA LEU A 315 -8.89 -9.59 18.54
C LEU A 315 -9.11 -10.40 17.26
N ILE A 316 -8.46 -10.03 16.17
CA ILE A 316 -8.54 -10.72 14.88
C ILE A 316 -7.15 -11.23 14.51
N LEU A 317 -7.05 -12.53 14.30
CA LEU A 317 -5.82 -13.24 13.93
C LEU A 317 -6.03 -13.86 12.54
N ASP A 318 -5.43 -13.27 11.50
CA ASP A 318 -5.52 -13.77 10.13
C ASP A 318 -4.23 -14.49 9.74
N ASP A 319 -4.27 -15.82 9.80
CA ASP A 319 -3.19 -16.74 9.49
C ASP A 319 -1.81 -16.38 10.12
N SER A 320 -1.89 -15.86 11.35
CA SER A 320 -0.79 -15.17 12.04
C SER A 320 0.33 -16.07 12.55
N LEU A 321 0.23 -17.38 12.35
CA LEU A 321 1.20 -18.39 12.80
C LEU A 321 1.84 -19.19 11.65
N SER A 322 1.52 -18.83 10.41
CA SER A 322 1.95 -19.56 9.20
C SER A 322 3.47 -19.62 8.99
N ALA A 323 4.23 -18.64 9.50
CA ALA A 323 5.69 -18.56 9.36
C ALA A 323 6.44 -18.92 10.65
N VAL A 324 5.77 -19.58 11.60
CA VAL A 324 6.30 -19.93 12.93
C VAL A 324 6.56 -21.44 13.01
N ASP A 325 7.67 -21.83 13.65
CA ASP A 325 8.00 -23.24 13.90
C ASP A 325 7.09 -23.85 14.99
N THR A 326 6.93 -25.18 15.00
CA THR A 326 5.99 -25.88 15.90
C THR A 326 6.21 -25.58 17.38
N LYS A 327 7.46 -25.43 17.84
CA LYS A 327 7.73 -25.20 19.27
C LYS A 327 7.26 -23.81 19.67
N THR A 328 7.62 -22.80 18.88
CA THR A 328 7.17 -21.43 19.10
C THR A 328 5.65 -21.31 18.92
N GLU A 329 5.07 -22.01 17.94
CA GLU A 329 3.61 -22.02 17.73
C GLU A 329 2.88 -22.46 18.98
N ASN A 330 3.27 -23.58 19.60
CA ASN A 330 2.65 -24.06 20.83
C ASN A 330 2.73 -23.05 21.99
N ALA A 331 3.90 -22.42 22.17
CA ALA A 331 4.08 -21.38 23.19
C ALA A 331 3.14 -20.18 22.97
N ILE A 332 2.94 -19.78 21.71
CA ILE A 332 2.01 -18.72 21.35
C ILE A 332 0.57 -19.16 21.54
N LEU A 333 0.19 -20.38 21.15
CA LEU A 333 -1.17 -20.89 21.34
C LEU A 333 -1.55 -20.92 22.83
N ASP A 334 -0.66 -21.37 23.70
CA ASP A 334 -0.84 -21.36 25.16
C ASP A 334 -1.02 -19.93 25.70
N SER A 335 -0.27 -18.99 25.14
CA SER A 335 -0.40 -17.57 25.47
C SER A 335 -1.73 -16.98 24.99
N LEU A 336 -2.10 -17.25 23.74
CA LEU A 336 -3.35 -16.79 23.14
C LEU A 336 -4.57 -17.31 23.90
N GLN A 337 -4.56 -18.54 24.39
CA GLN A 337 -5.64 -19.04 25.27
C GLN A 337 -5.87 -18.13 26.49
N ARG A 338 -4.80 -17.62 27.10
CA ARG A 338 -4.90 -16.68 28.24
C ARG A 338 -5.36 -15.31 27.79
N VAL A 339 -4.80 -14.80 26.69
CA VAL A 339 -5.08 -13.46 26.15
C VAL A 339 -6.51 -13.32 25.64
N MET A 340 -7.03 -14.35 24.98
CA MET A 340 -8.39 -14.36 24.43
C MET A 340 -9.48 -14.51 25.50
N LYS A 341 -9.09 -14.88 26.74
CA LYS A 341 -10.06 -15.01 27.83
C LYS A 341 -10.74 -13.66 28.09
N ASN A 342 -12.07 -13.65 28.09
CA ASN A 342 -12.91 -12.45 28.22
C ASN A 342 -12.74 -11.43 27.08
N ARG A 343 -12.21 -11.84 25.92
CA ARG A 343 -12.10 -11.01 24.72
C ARG A 343 -12.76 -11.71 23.55
N THR A 344 -13.55 -10.96 22.79
CA THR A 344 -14.12 -11.52 21.57
C THR A 344 -13.01 -11.69 20.56
N SER A 345 -12.85 -12.91 20.04
CA SER A 345 -11.72 -13.23 19.17
C SER A 345 -12.18 -13.92 17.88
N LEU A 346 -11.58 -13.54 16.75
CA LEU A 346 -11.78 -14.15 15.45
C LEU A 346 -10.45 -14.73 14.97
N ILE A 347 -10.38 -16.06 14.87
CA ILE A 347 -9.21 -16.78 14.36
C ILE A 347 -9.50 -17.22 12.93
N ILE A 348 -8.84 -16.62 11.96
CA ILE A 348 -8.80 -17.13 10.59
C ILE A 348 -7.50 -17.91 10.45
N SER A 349 -7.59 -19.18 10.10
CA SER A 349 -6.39 -19.96 9.83
C SER A 349 -6.69 -21.06 8.83
N HIS A 350 -5.66 -21.52 8.15
CA HIS A 350 -5.71 -22.82 7.51
C HIS A 350 -5.38 -23.94 8.51
N ARG A 351 -4.61 -23.70 9.58
CA ARG A 351 -4.11 -24.72 10.52
C ARG A 351 -5.14 -25.12 11.57
N VAL A 352 -5.34 -26.43 11.73
CA VAL A 352 -6.30 -26.94 12.71
C VAL A 352 -5.84 -26.75 14.16
N SER A 353 -4.53 -26.69 14.43
CA SER A 353 -3.97 -26.36 15.75
C SER A 353 -4.54 -25.06 16.33
N SER A 354 -4.62 -24.02 15.48
CA SER A 354 -5.10 -22.69 15.85
C SER A 354 -6.62 -22.65 16.04
N VAL A 355 -7.38 -23.28 15.15
CA VAL A 355 -8.85 -23.25 15.21
C VAL A 355 -9.42 -24.08 16.36
N LYS A 356 -8.66 -25.05 16.89
CA LYS A 356 -9.04 -25.81 18.09
C LYS A 356 -9.14 -24.95 19.35
N LEU A 357 -8.53 -23.75 19.36
CA LEU A 357 -8.64 -22.81 20.47
C LEU A 357 -10.02 -22.14 20.57
N ALA A 358 -10.82 -22.19 19.50
CA ALA A 358 -12.09 -21.49 19.43
C ALA A 358 -13.25 -22.28 20.05
N ASP A 359 -14.22 -21.55 20.61
CA ASP A 359 -15.46 -22.12 21.13
C ASP A 359 -16.34 -22.69 20.01
N LYS A 360 -16.27 -22.05 18.84
CA LYS A 360 -16.99 -22.43 17.62
C LYS A 360 -16.07 -22.30 16.40
N ILE A 361 -16.33 -23.13 15.41
CA ILE A 361 -15.60 -23.19 14.15
C ILE A 361 -16.62 -23.08 13.02
N LEU A 362 -16.35 -22.20 12.05
CA LEU A 362 -17.01 -22.14 10.75
C LEU A 362 -16.08 -22.67 9.68
N VAL A 363 -16.63 -23.49 8.79
CA VAL A 363 -15.95 -23.92 7.57
C VAL A 363 -16.49 -23.11 6.41
N LEU A 364 -15.62 -22.34 5.77
CA LEU A 364 -15.94 -21.46 4.65
C LEU A 364 -15.40 -22.05 3.35
N ASP A 365 -16.27 -22.23 2.37
CA ASP A 365 -15.93 -22.72 1.03
C ASP A 365 -16.66 -21.90 -0.04
N ASP A 366 -15.94 -21.48 -1.08
CA ASP A 366 -16.45 -20.60 -2.17
C ASP A 366 -17.33 -19.42 -1.69
N GLY A 367 -16.92 -18.76 -0.60
CA GLY A 367 -17.60 -17.61 -0.01
C GLY A 367 -18.86 -17.94 0.79
N GLN A 368 -19.13 -19.21 1.09
CA GLN A 368 -20.30 -19.67 1.85
C GLN A 368 -19.89 -20.49 3.08
N ILE A 369 -20.69 -20.42 4.14
CA ILE A 369 -20.51 -21.29 5.30
C ILE A 369 -21.11 -22.65 4.96
N VAL A 370 -20.26 -23.68 4.92
CA VAL A 370 -20.68 -25.06 4.59
C VAL A 370 -20.84 -25.95 5.82
N GLN A 371 -20.13 -25.64 6.92
CA GLN A 371 -20.28 -26.34 8.21
C GLN A 371 -20.07 -25.37 9.37
N HIS A 372 -20.68 -25.66 10.52
CA HIS A 372 -20.46 -24.92 11.75
C HIS A 372 -20.55 -25.84 12.97
N GLY A 373 -19.70 -25.66 13.98
CA GLY A 373 -19.75 -26.52 15.16
C GLY A 373 -18.58 -26.36 16.11
N THR A 374 -18.45 -27.29 17.05
CA THR A 374 -17.23 -27.47 17.84
C THR A 374 -16.28 -28.42 17.10
N HIS A 375 -14.99 -28.44 17.48
CA HIS A 375 -14.04 -29.40 16.92
C HIS A 375 -14.56 -30.85 16.97
N ALA A 376 -15.09 -31.27 18.13
CA ALA A 376 -15.61 -32.62 18.32
C ALA A 376 -16.82 -32.93 17.41
N ALA A 377 -17.74 -31.98 17.24
CA ALA A 377 -18.91 -32.16 16.39
C ALA A 377 -18.51 -32.26 14.91
N LEU A 378 -17.64 -31.36 14.43
CA LEU A 378 -17.20 -31.35 13.04
C LEU A 378 -16.32 -32.56 12.67
N MET A 379 -15.58 -33.13 13.63
CA MET A 379 -14.82 -34.36 13.43
C MET A 379 -15.71 -35.62 13.38
N ALA A 380 -16.89 -35.59 13.99
CA ALA A 380 -17.84 -36.70 13.97
C ALA A 380 -18.53 -36.85 12.59
N GLU A 381 -18.61 -35.77 11.82
CA GLU A 381 -19.12 -35.79 10.45
C GLU A 381 -18.15 -36.53 9.52
N THR A 382 -18.58 -37.68 8.99
CA THR A 382 -17.69 -38.60 8.27
C THR A 382 -17.24 -38.05 6.93
N ASP A 383 -18.13 -37.36 6.22
CA ASP A 383 -17.88 -36.75 4.89
C ASP A 383 -17.76 -35.21 4.97
N GLY A 384 -17.34 -34.68 6.13
CA GLY A 384 -17.21 -33.25 6.38
C GLY A 384 -15.92 -32.65 5.82
N LEU A 385 -16.02 -31.46 5.21
CA LEU A 385 -14.85 -30.71 4.71
C LEU A 385 -13.84 -30.40 5.82
N TYR A 386 -14.30 -30.07 7.04
CA TYR A 386 -13.44 -29.88 8.20
C TYR A 386 -12.51 -31.07 8.46
N ARG A 387 -13.08 -32.28 8.48
CA ARG A 387 -12.35 -33.51 8.73
C ARG A 387 -11.35 -33.80 7.62
N ALA A 388 -11.74 -33.61 6.36
CA ALA A 388 -10.85 -33.76 5.22
C ALA A 388 -9.64 -32.80 5.29
N LEU A 389 -9.87 -31.53 5.68
CA LEU A 389 -8.80 -30.56 5.90
C LEU A 389 -7.85 -30.99 7.03
N TYR A 390 -8.39 -31.53 8.11
CA TYR A 390 -7.60 -32.02 9.24
C TYR A 390 -6.74 -33.23 8.87
N GLU A 391 -7.31 -34.24 8.21
CA GLU A 391 -6.59 -35.44 7.80
C GLU A 391 -5.47 -35.11 6.81
N ARG A 392 -5.71 -34.18 5.87
CA ARG A 392 -4.68 -33.70 4.94
C ARG A 392 -3.51 -33.02 5.65
N GLN A 393 -3.77 -32.27 6.72
CA GLN A 393 -2.71 -31.64 7.51
C GLN A 393 -1.86 -32.65 8.27
N LEU A 394 -2.49 -33.64 8.91
CA LEU A 394 -1.76 -34.71 9.60
C LEU A 394 -0.83 -35.48 8.65
N GLN A 395 -1.27 -35.73 7.41
CA GLN A 395 -0.43 -36.35 6.38
C GLN A 395 0.77 -35.47 6.02
N THR A 396 0.56 -34.15 5.89
CA THR A 396 1.62 -33.20 5.55
C THR A 396 2.66 -33.10 6.68
N GLU A 397 2.21 -32.97 7.92
CA GLU A 397 3.09 -32.91 9.10
C GLU A 397 3.87 -34.21 9.34
N ALA A 398 3.31 -35.36 8.96
CA ALA A 398 3.99 -36.65 9.07
C ALA A 398 5.14 -36.78 8.04
N VAL A 399 4.98 -36.18 6.86
CA VAL A 399 6.01 -36.14 5.81
C VAL A 399 7.13 -35.17 6.17
N GLU A 400 6.83 -34.02 6.78
CA GLU A 400 7.86 -33.04 7.20
C GLU A 400 8.74 -33.51 8.38
N LYS A 401 8.29 -34.52 9.13
CA LYS A 401 9.04 -35.11 10.26
C LYS A 401 9.94 -36.29 9.85
N GLN A 402 9.84 -36.76 8.60
CA GLN A 402 10.75 -37.75 8.00
C GLN A 402 11.87 -37.05 7.24
#